data_AF-A0A8B6FNZ3-F1
#
_entry.id   AF-A0A8B6FNZ3-F1
#
_cell.length_a   1.000
_cell.length_b   1.000
_cell.length_c   1.000
_cell.angle_alpha   90.00
_cell.angle_beta   90.00
_cell.angle_gamma   90.00
#
_symmetry.space_group_name_H-M   'P 1'
#
loop_
_entity.id
_entity.type
_entity.pdbx_description
1 polymer ?
#
loop_
_entity_poly.entity_id
_entity_poly.type
_entity_poly.pdbx_seq_one_letter_code
_entity_poly.pdbx_strand_id
1 'polypeptide(L)'
;MLVKILGGPVMKKIKDEDPAAYLDLFREFEAVKRTIVTEKEGKVNITIPYASLDGNCREMLGEDLKAVIASSPFGNEISLRGDKMRIDAHLMINLFKPTVDNILSLMFEILKDKKVQNVTQILLVGGFSECRLIQDAVIKKFWDKKIIIPEEAGLSVLKGAVLFGHRPDYIQSRVLRFTYGLEVIEVFNATKHDVKHREEIEGEDKCKKIFSKFVSKNEAVEAGKRVSHEFDTVHKMQSAITFPVYVSTNEDPMYTDDESCTQLCKIRLDLPDPTEDVRTVDVEFVFGNTEISISAKDRNSGKEIKTKLNLI
;
A
#
# COMPACT_ATOMS: atom_id res chain seq x y z
N MET A 1 -24.43 -1.35 -6.17
CA MET A 1 -25.82 -1.74 -6.47
C MET A 1 -26.80 -1.18 -5.44
N LEU A 2 -26.70 -1.53 -4.15
CA LEU A 2 -27.64 -1.08 -3.13
C LEU A 2 -27.83 0.44 -3.08
N VAL A 3 -26.75 1.23 -3.17
CA VAL A 3 -26.84 2.71 -3.27
C VAL A 3 -27.61 3.17 -4.51
N LYS A 4 -27.57 2.44 -5.62
CA LYS A 4 -28.35 2.74 -6.84
C LYS A 4 -29.82 2.32 -6.72
N ILE A 5 -30.16 1.47 -5.76
CA ILE A 5 -31.53 1.03 -5.47
C ILE A 5 -32.14 1.95 -4.40
N LEU A 6 -31.47 2.06 -3.26
CA LEU A 6 -31.97 2.70 -2.05
C LEU A 6 -31.55 4.17 -1.91
N GLY A 7 -30.53 4.60 -2.65
CA GLY A 7 -29.91 5.91 -2.48
C GLY A 7 -28.85 5.94 -1.37
N GLY A 8 -27.95 6.92 -1.47
CA GLY A 8 -26.93 7.17 -0.45
C GLY A 8 -27.50 7.50 0.94
N PRO A 9 -28.53 8.35 1.06
CA PRO A 9 -29.11 8.73 2.35
C PRO A 9 -29.69 7.53 3.14
N VAL A 10 -30.46 6.66 2.49
CA VAL A 10 -31.04 5.46 3.13
C VAL A 10 -29.94 4.52 3.60
N MET A 11 -28.92 4.26 2.75
CA MET A 11 -27.78 3.42 3.13
C MET A 11 -26.98 3.99 4.29
N LYS A 12 -26.84 5.32 4.36
CA LYS A 12 -26.18 6.00 5.48
C LYS A 12 -27.01 5.88 6.76
N LYS A 13 -28.32 6.10 6.69
CA LYS A 13 -29.21 5.98 7.84
C LYS A 13 -29.18 4.58 8.45
N ILE A 14 -29.27 3.53 7.62
CA ILE A 14 -29.15 2.14 8.11
C ILE A 14 -27.79 1.92 8.80
N LYS A 15 -26.70 2.45 8.23
CA LYS A 15 -25.37 2.32 8.84
C LYS A 15 -25.28 2.98 10.22
N ASP A 16 -25.90 4.15 10.38
CA ASP A 16 -25.78 4.98 11.57
C ASP A 16 -26.79 4.54 12.67
N GLU A 17 -28.00 4.13 12.30
CA GLU A 17 -29.09 3.82 13.23
C GLU A 17 -29.33 2.32 13.43
N ASP A 18 -28.96 1.47 12.47
CA ASP A 18 -29.06 0.01 12.55
C ASP A 18 -27.79 -0.68 12.02
N PRO A 19 -26.64 -0.50 12.70
CA PRO A 19 -25.35 -1.03 12.25
C PRO A 19 -25.33 -2.57 12.20
N ALA A 20 -26.19 -3.24 12.97
CA ALA A 20 -26.33 -4.70 12.93
C ALA A 20 -26.94 -5.15 11.60
N ALA A 21 -28.08 -4.57 11.19
CA ALA A 21 -28.68 -4.83 9.89
C ALA A 21 -27.74 -4.47 8.74
N TYR A 22 -27.03 -3.35 8.85
CA TYR A 22 -26.00 -2.98 7.88
C TYR A 22 -24.95 -4.08 7.75
N LEU A 23 -24.37 -4.53 8.85
CA LEU A 23 -23.34 -5.56 8.85
C LEU A 23 -23.84 -6.90 8.28
N ASP A 24 -25.04 -7.32 8.67
CA ASP A 24 -25.64 -8.58 8.19
C ASP A 24 -25.88 -8.55 6.68
N LEU A 25 -26.32 -7.40 6.14
CA LEU A 25 -26.43 -7.22 4.69
C LEU A 25 -25.07 -7.45 3.99
N PHE A 26 -23.99 -6.85 4.49
CA PHE A 26 -22.66 -7.04 3.89
C PHE A 26 -22.14 -8.47 4.03
N ARG A 27 -22.43 -9.15 5.15
CA ARG A 27 -22.08 -10.56 5.34
C ARG A 27 -22.79 -11.47 4.34
N GLU A 28 -24.07 -11.23 4.08
CA GLU A 28 -24.84 -12.01 3.10
C GLU A 28 -24.31 -11.80 1.67
N PHE A 29 -23.96 -10.57 1.30
CA PHE A 29 -23.27 -10.29 0.04
C PHE A 29 -21.90 -11.00 -0.05
N GLU A 30 -21.16 -11.02 1.06
CA GLU A 30 -19.85 -11.66 1.15
C GLU A 30 -19.93 -13.18 1.03
N ALA A 31 -20.95 -13.80 1.64
CA ALA A 31 -21.25 -15.22 1.50
C ALA A 31 -21.60 -15.62 0.06
N VAL A 32 -22.40 -14.79 -0.63
CA VAL A 32 -22.69 -15.00 -2.05
C VAL A 32 -21.44 -14.86 -2.90
N LYS A 33 -20.60 -13.84 -2.66
CA LYS A 33 -19.32 -13.65 -3.37
C LYS A 33 -18.43 -14.89 -3.30
N ARG A 34 -18.44 -15.61 -2.17
CA ARG A 34 -17.66 -16.85 -1.98
C ARG A 34 -18.19 -18.04 -2.78
N THR A 35 -19.48 -18.06 -3.09
CA THR A 35 -20.17 -19.23 -3.65
C THR A 35 -20.59 -19.07 -5.11
N ILE A 36 -20.66 -17.84 -5.62
CA ILE A 36 -21.05 -17.58 -7.01
C ILE A 36 -19.96 -18.02 -7.99
N VAL A 37 -20.40 -18.62 -9.10
CA VAL A 37 -19.56 -19.15 -10.18
C VAL A 37 -19.94 -18.52 -11.51
N THR A 38 -19.04 -18.59 -12.50
CA THR A 38 -19.18 -17.90 -13.79
C THR A 38 -20.37 -18.44 -14.59
N GLU A 39 -20.66 -19.73 -14.50
CA GLU A 39 -21.76 -20.40 -15.21
C GLU A 39 -23.08 -20.37 -14.42
N LYS A 40 -23.17 -19.61 -13.32
CA LYS A 40 -24.37 -19.58 -12.50
C LYS A 40 -25.54 -19.01 -13.31
N GLU A 41 -26.59 -19.80 -13.46
CA GLU A 41 -27.85 -19.39 -14.06
C GLU A 41 -28.95 -19.17 -12.99
N GLY A 42 -30.03 -18.51 -13.40
CA GLY A 42 -31.23 -18.30 -12.59
C GLY A 42 -31.07 -17.18 -11.57
N LYS A 43 -31.50 -17.44 -10.33
CA LYS A 43 -31.49 -16.43 -9.25
C LYS A 43 -30.55 -16.80 -8.11
N VAL A 44 -29.93 -15.78 -7.54
CA VAL A 44 -29.13 -15.81 -6.32
C VAL A 44 -29.91 -15.14 -5.21
N ASN A 45 -29.99 -15.75 -4.04
CA ASN A 45 -30.74 -15.19 -2.91
C ASN A 45 -29.76 -14.58 -1.92
N ILE A 46 -30.08 -13.38 -1.46
CA ILE A 46 -29.39 -12.68 -0.38
C ILE A 46 -30.43 -12.42 0.70
N THR A 47 -30.14 -12.84 1.93
CA THR A 47 -30.99 -12.48 3.08
C THR A 47 -30.78 -11.01 3.36
N ILE A 48 -31.87 -10.27 3.56
CA ILE A 48 -31.83 -8.84 3.80
C ILE A 48 -32.55 -8.52 5.11
N PRO A 49 -32.12 -7.47 5.84
CA PRO A 49 -32.85 -6.96 7.00
C PRO A 49 -34.11 -6.22 6.54
N TYR A 50 -35.11 -6.98 6.08
CA TYR A 50 -36.27 -6.46 5.36
C TYR A 50 -37.01 -5.38 6.14
N ALA A 51 -37.27 -5.59 7.44
CA ALA A 51 -38.00 -4.64 8.27
C ALA A 51 -37.28 -3.28 8.34
N SER A 52 -35.96 -3.30 8.56
CA SER A 52 -35.14 -2.09 8.60
C SER A 52 -35.10 -1.40 7.24
N LEU A 53 -34.89 -2.15 6.15
CA LEU A 53 -34.86 -1.59 4.79
C LEU A 53 -36.21 -0.99 4.38
N ASP A 54 -37.31 -1.71 4.58
CA ASP A 54 -38.66 -1.26 4.24
C ASP A 54 -39.10 -0.06 5.07
N GLY A 55 -38.84 -0.07 6.39
CA GLY A 55 -39.13 1.05 7.26
C GLY A 55 -38.41 2.34 6.83
N ASN A 56 -37.11 2.24 6.54
CA ASN A 56 -36.34 3.38 6.06
C ASN A 56 -36.79 3.86 4.66
N CYS A 57 -37.18 2.96 3.76
CA CYS A 57 -37.75 3.34 2.46
C CYS A 57 -39.05 4.12 2.63
N ARG A 58 -39.98 3.64 3.47
CA ARG A 58 -41.27 4.31 3.70
C ARG A 58 -41.08 5.69 4.33
N GLU A 59 -40.18 5.79 5.29
CA GLU A 59 -39.92 7.05 5.99
C GLU A 59 -39.24 8.08 5.09
N MET A 60 -38.20 7.67 4.35
CA MET A 60 -37.36 8.61 3.60
C MET A 60 -37.80 8.83 2.15
N LEU A 61 -38.42 7.83 1.53
CA LEU A 61 -38.78 7.82 0.11
C LEU A 61 -40.29 7.80 -0.12
N GLY A 62 -41.10 7.57 0.92
CA GLY A 62 -42.57 7.50 0.82
C GLY A 62 -43.10 6.24 0.13
N GLU A 63 -42.22 5.30 -0.24
CA GLU A 63 -42.54 4.07 -0.94
C GLU A 63 -42.05 2.84 -0.16
N ASP A 64 -42.69 1.69 -0.38
CA ASP A 64 -42.19 0.43 0.18
C ASP A 64 -40.96 -0.09 -0.57
N LEU A 65 -40.18 -0.97 0.05
CA LEU A 65 -38.94 -1.49 -0.52
C LEU A 65 -39.16 -2.17 -1.87
N LYS A 66 -40.31 -2.80 -2.08
CA LYS A 66 -40.65 -3.48 -3.32
C LYS A 66 -40.85 -2.49 -4.46
N ALA A 67 -41.57 -1.39 -4.22
CA ALA A 67 -41.76 -0.30 -5.17
C ALA A 67 -40.43 0.37 -5.50
N VAL A 68 -39.59 0.65 -4.48
CA VAL A 68 -38.25 1.23 -4.66
C VAL A 68 -37.34 0.34 -5.52
N ILE A 69 -37.38 -0.98 -5.33
CA ILE A 69 -36.62 -1.92 -6.18
C ILE A 69 -37.19 -1.92 -7.61
N ALA A 70 -38.51 -1.95 -7.76
CA ALA A 70 -39.16 -2.01 -9.07
C ALA A 70 -38.90 -0.75 -9.92
N SER A 71 -38.79 0.42 -9.27
CA SER A 71 -38.46 1.70 -9.92
C SER A 71 -36.95 1.88 -10.16
N SER A 72 -36.11 1.03 -9.57
CA SER A 72 -34.65 1.09 -9.75
C SER A 72 -34.21 0.59 -11.13
N PRO A 73 -32.97 0.89 -11.56
CA PRO A 73 -32.39 0.36 -12.80
C PRO A 73 -32.33 -1.18 -12.88
N PHE A 74 -32.58 -1.89 -11.76
CA PHE A 74 -32.49 -3.35 -11.65
C PHE A 74 -33.85 -4.01 -11.41
N GLY A 75 -34.96 -3.28 -11.56
CA GLY A 75 -36.31 -3.75 -11.21
C GLY A 75 -36.75 -5.06 -11.90
N ASN A 76 -36.23 -5.34 -13.10
CA ASN A 76 -36.51 -6.58 -13.84
C ASN A 76 -35.63 -7.76 -13.41
N GLU A 77 -34.49 -7.49 -12.78
CA GLU A 77 -33.48 -8.48 -12.42
C GLU A 77 -33.60 -8.90 -10.94
N ILE A 78 -34.21 -8.05 -10.11
CA ILE A 78 -34.35 -8.22 -8.67
C ILE A 78 -35.82 -8.40 -8.27
N SER A 79 -36.09 -9.39 -7.43
CA SER A 79 -37.40 -9.60 -6.80
C SER A 79 -37.27 -9.89 -5.31
N LEU A 80 -38.33 -9.65 -4.56
CA LEU A 80 -38.38 -9.93 -3.12
C LEU A 80 -39.26 -11.15 -2.83
N ARG A 81 -38.82 -12.00 -1.90
CA ARG A 81 -39.61 -13.10 -1.35
C ARG A 81 -39.36 -13.22 0.15
N GLY A 82 -40.25 -12.66 0.95
CA GLY A 82 -40.04 -12.53 2.40
C GLY A 82 -38.82 -11.66 2.69
N ASP A 83 -37.91 -12.16 3.51
CA ASP A 83 -36.64 -11.54 3.87
C ASP A 83 -35.52 -11.79 2.84
N LYS A 84 -35.84 -12.32 1.65
CA LYS A 84 -34.84 -12.63 0.61
C LYS A 84 -34.96 -11.72 -0.60
N MET A 85 -33.85 -11.07 -0.94
CA MET A 85 -33.63 -10.42 -2.22
C MET A 85 -33.11 -11.46 -3.22
N ARG A 86 -33.90 -11.73 -4.26
CA ARG A 86 -33.57 -12.67 -5.34
C ARG A 86 -33.06 -11.88 -6.54
N ILE A 87 -31.77 -12.02 -6.82
CA ILE A 87 -31.05 -11.27 -7.84
C ILE A 87 -30.76 -12.18 -9.02
N ASP A 88 -30.88 -11.69 -10.25
CA ASP A 88 -30.40 -12.41 -11.42
C ASP A 88 -28.92 -12.77 -11.29
N ALA A 89 -28.57 -14.01 -11.61
CA ALA A 89 -27.18 -14.44 -11.55
C ALA A 89 -26.30 -13.60 -12.48
N HIS A 90 -26.80 -13.23 -13.67
CA HIS A 90 -26.07 -12.35 -14.58
C HIS A 90 -25.83 -10.97 -13.99
N LEU A 91 -26.84 -10.38 -13.35
CA LEU A 91 -26.68 -9.12 -12.64
C LEU A 91 -25.59 -9.25 -11.57
N MET A 92 -25.69 -10.28 -10.72
CA MET A 92 -24.74 -10.50 -9.62
C MET A 92 -23.30 -10.69 -10.12
N ILE A 93 -23.09 -11.46 -11.20
CA ILE A 93 -21.77 -11.63 -11.82
C ILE A 93 -21.25 -10.29 -12.38
N ASN A 94 -22.13 -9.54 -13.07
CA ASN A 94 -21.79 -8.24 -13.65
C ASN A 94 -21.39 -7.19 -12.61
N LEU A 95 -21.84 -7.31 -11.36
CA LEU A 95 -21.40 -6.42 -10.28
C LEU A 95 -19.89 -6.53 -10.01
N PHE A 96 -19.30 -7.71 -10.19
CA PHE A 96 -17.86 -7.94 -9.95
C PHE A 96 -17.00 -7.62 -11.16
N LYS A 97 -17.60 -7.54 -12.36
CA LYS A 97 -16.89 -7.35 -13.62
C LYS A 97 -15.92 -6.15 -13.62
N PRO A 98 -16.31 -4.93 -13.19
CA PRO A 98 -15.37 -3.80 -13.18
C PRO A 98 -14.15 -4.04 -12.29
N THR A 99 -14.34 -4.67 -11.12
CA THR A 99 -13.25 -5.00 -10.21
C THR A 99 -12.33 -6.05 -10.83
N VAL A 100 -12.89 -7.10 -11.42
CA VAL A 100 -12.11 -8.16 -12.09
C VAL A 100 -11.33 -7.60 -13.27
N ASP A 101 -11.97 -6.81 -14.14
CA ASP A 101 -11.34 -6.22 -15.32
C ASP A 101 -10.18 -5.29 -14.93
N ASN A 102 -10.34 -4.50 -13.86
CA ASN A 102 -9.26 -3.66 -13.33
C ASN A 102 -8.08 -4.46 -12.79
N ILE A 103 -8.33 -5.58 -12.09
CA ILE A 103 -7.27 -6.49 -11.60
C ILE A 103 -6.51 -7.08 -12.80
N LEU A 104 -7.22 -7.58 -13.81
CA LEU A 104 -6.61 -8.16 -15.01
C LEU A 104 -5.77 -7.14 -15.78
N SER A 105 -6.27 -5.90 -15.89
CA SER A 105 -5.54 -4.79 -16.51
C SER A 105 -4.22 -4.51 -15.78
N LEU A 106 -4.28 -4.37 -14.45
CA LEU A 106 -3.07 -4.15 -13.63
C LEU A 106 -2.07 -5.31 -13.76
N MET A 107 -2.53 -6.56 -13.69
CA MET A 107 -1.68 -7.73 -13.87
C MET A 107 -1.00 -7.71 -15.25
N PHE A 108 -1.75 -7.35 -16.29
CA PHE A 108 -1.21 -7.26 -17.65
C PHE A 108 -0.14 -6.17 -17.77
N GLU A 109 -0.35 -4.99 -17.20
CA GLU A 109 0.65 -3.91 -17.22
C GLU A 109 1.93 -4.30 -16.45
N ILE A 110 1.82 -4.97 -15.30
CA ILE A 110 2.99 -5.45 -14.56
C ILE A 110 3.79 -6.45 -15.38
N LEU A 111 3.11 -7.39 -16.05
CA LEU A 111 3.77 -8.44 -16.84
C LEU A 111 4.39 -7.95 -18.16
N LYS A 112 4.15 -6.69 -18.56
CA LYS A 112 4.88 -6.07 -19.69
C LYS A 112 6.31 -5.67 -19.35
N ASP A 113 6.66 -5.54 -18.07
CA ASP A 113 8.02 -5.17 -17.68
C ASP A 113 9.00 -6.27 -18.10
N LYS A 114 10.04 -5.87 -18.84
CA LYS A 114 11.12 -6.77 -19.31
C LYS A 114 11.78 -7.53 -18.16
N LYS A 115 11.79 -6.97 -16.94
CA LYS A 115 12.34 -7.62 -15.74
C LYS A 115 11.56 -8.87 -15.33
N VAL A 116 10.29 -9.00 -15.71
CA VAL A 116 9.41 -10.12 -15.35
C VAL A 116 8.90 -10.90 -16.58
N GLN A 117 9.46 -10.66 -17.76
CA GLN A 117 9.04 -11.31 -19.01
C GLN A 117 9.10 -12.85 -18.95
N ASN A 118 9.99 -13.41 -18.13
CA ASN A 118 10.22 -14.85 -17.99
C ASN A 118 9.33 -15.51 -16.92
N VAL A 119 8.37 -14.79 -16.33
CA VAL A 119 7.43 -15.37 -15.36
C VAL A 119 6.59 -16.45 -16.04
N THR A 120 6.60 -17.66 -15.50
CA THR A 120 5.83 -18.81 -16.02
C THR A 120 4.65 -19.19 -15.13
N GLN A 121 4.63 -18.70 -13.88
CA GLN A 121 3.64 -19.07 -12.87
C GLN A 121 3.12 -17.82 -12.16
N ILE A 122 1.82 -17.83 -11.82
CA ILE A 122 1.17 -16.77 -11.05
C ILE A 122 0.52 -17.42 -9.83
N LEU A 123 0.92 -16.97 -8.65
CA LEU A 123 0.33 -17.41 -7.38
C LEU A 123 -0.76 -16.43 -6.94
N LEU A 124 -2.01 -16.87 -6.90
CA LEU A 124 -3.15 -16.07 -6.44
C LEU A 124 -3.39 -16.28 -4.94
N VAL A 125 -3.06 -15.28 -4.13
CA VAL A 125 -3.22 -15.31 -2.66
C VAL A 125 -4.21 -14.25 -2.17
N GLY A 126 -4.63 -14.34 -0.91
CA GLY A 126 -5.61 -13.44 -0.30
C GLY A 126 -7.06 -13.92 -0.49
N GLY A 127 -7.97 -13.43 0.36
CA GLY A 127 -9.34 -13.99 0.44
C GLY A 127 -10.15 -13.82 -0.84
N PHE A 128 -9.87 -12.80 -1.66
CA PHE A 128 -10.58 -12.65 -2.94
C PHE A 128 -10.12 -13.67 -3.99
N SER A 129 -8.90 -14.21 -3.89
CA SER A 129 -8.40 -15.26 -4.76
C SER A 129 -9.16 -16.58 -4.61
N GLU A 130 -10.00 -16.73 -3.58
CA GLU A 130 -10.91 -17.86 -3.40
C GLU A 130 -12.21 -17.74 -4.21
N CYS A 131 -12.52 -16.55 -4.74
CA CYS A 131 -13.71 -16.33 -5.56
C CYS A 131 -13.52 -16.92 -6.96
N ARG A 132 -14.47 -17.76 -7.41
CA ARG A 132 -14.39 -18.42 -8.73
C ARG A 132 -14.38 -17.43 -9.88
N LEU A 133 -15.12 -16.32 -9.79
CA LEU A 133 -15.17 -15.30 -10.84
C LEU A 133 -13.78 -14.72 -11.17
N ILE A 134 -12.94 -14.45 -10.16
CA ILE A 134 -11.58 -13.95 -10.42
C ILE A 134 -10.64 -15.06 -10.87
N GLN A 135 -10.78 -16.28 -10.33
CA GLN A 135 -9.97 -17.43 -10.75
C GLN A 135 -10.17 -17.71 -12.24
N ASP A 136 -11.42 -17.85 -12.68
CA ASP A 136 -11.76 -18.15 -14.07
C ASP A 136 -11.28 -17.04 -15.00
N ALA A 137 -11.45 -15.78 -14.59
CA ALA A 137 -11.02 -14.62 -15.35
C ALA A 137 -9.49 -14.55 -15.52
N VAL A 138 -8.72 -14.81 -14.46
CA VAL A 138 -7.26 -14.84 -14.50
C VAL A 138 -6.76 -16.01 -15.34
N ILE A 139 -7.31 -17.22 -15.14
CA ILE A 139 -6.96 -18.42 -15.91
C ILE A 139 -7.20 -18.19 -17.40
N LYS A 140 -8.35 -17.61 -17.75
CA LYS A 140 -8.70 -17.30 -19.15
C LYS A 140 -7.78 -16.24 -19.76
N LYS A 141 -7.47 -15.18 -19.00
CA LYS A 141 -6.66 -14.05 -19.50
C LYS A 141 -5.20 -14.43 -19.68
N PHE A 142 -4.64 -15.21 -18.76
CA PHE A 142 -3.23 -15.61 -18.72
C PHE A 142 -3.08 -17.11 -18.95
N TRP A 143 -3.71 -17.59 -20.03
CA TRP A 143 -3.76 -19.01 -20.39
C TRP A 143 -2.38 -19.64 -20.67
N ASP A 144 -1.38 -18.80 -20.99
CA ASP A 144 0.01 -19.18 -21.22
C ASP A 144 0.81 -19.33 -19.90
N LYS A 145 0.23 -18.95 -18.76
CA LYS A 145 0.86 -19.02 -17.44
C LYS A 145 0.21 -20.12 -16.60
N LYS A 146 1.00 -20.77 -15.74
CA LYS A 146 0.47 -21.69 -14.72
C LYS A 146 -0.11 -20.88 -13.56
N ILE A 147 -1.43 -20.87 -13.43
CA ILE A 147 -2.11 -20.23 -12.29
C ILE A 147 -2.16 -21.22 -11.13
N ILE A 148 -1.64 -20.80 -9.97
CA ILE A 148 -1.62 -21.58 -8.74
C ILE A 148 -2.46 -20.82 -7.71
N ILE A 149 -3.47 -21.50 -7.16
CA ILE A 149 -4.30 -20.97 -6.08
C ILE A 149 -4.11 -21.90 -4.88
N PRO A 150 -3.43 -21.45 -3.81
CA PRO A 150 -3.24 -22.26 -2.62
C PRO A 150 -4.56 -22.64 -1.96
N GLU A 151 -4.58 -23.78 -1.30
CA GLU A 151 -5.64 -24.10 -0.35
C GLU A 151 -5.62 -23.06 0.80
N GLU A 152 -6.80 -22.54 1.14
CA GLU A 152 -6.94 -21.40 2.05
C GLU A 152 -6.09 -20.20 1.59
N ALA A 153 -6.29 -19.77 0.35
CA ALA A 153 -5.60 -18.61 -0.23
C ALA A 153 -5.72 -17.36 0.68
N GLY A 154 -6.85 -17.20 1.39
CA GLY A 154 -7.06 -16.16 2.39
C GLY A 154 -6.08 -16.20 3.57
N LEU A 155 -5.57 -17.38 3.93
CA LEU A 155 -4.60 -17.57 5.02
C LEU A 155 -3.15 -17.63 4.55
N SER A 156 -2.90 -17.62 3.23
CA SER A 156 -1.55 -17.82 2.68
C SER A 156 -0.52 -16.81 3.22
N VAL A 157 -0.91 -15.53 3.37
CA VAL A 157 -0.04 -14.50 3.92
C VAL A 157 0.28 -14.75 5.39
N LEU A 158 -0.74 -15.11 6.21
CA LEU A 158 -0.55 -15.43 7.62
C LEU A 158 0.34 -16.67 7.80
N LYS A 159 0.08 -17.74 7.05
CA LYS A 159 0.90 -18.96 7.06
C LYS A 159 2.36 -18.63 6.70
N GLY A 160 2.57 -17.82 5.66
CA GLY A 160 3.89 -17.33 5.28
C GLY A 160 4.57 -16.53 6.39
N ALA A 161 3.83 -15.66 7.09
CA ALA A 161 4.36 -14.88 8.21
C ALA A 161 4.77 -15.76 9.40
N VAL A 162 3.98 -16.78 9.74
CA VAL A 162 4.32 -17.76 10.78
C VAL A 162 5.60 -18.52 10.41
N LEU A 163 5.69 -19.01 9.17
CA LEU A 163 6.89 -19.68 8.67
C LEU A 163 8.12 -18.77 8.72
N PHE A 164 7.97 -17.51 8.31
CA PHE A 164 9.03 -16.51 8.38
C PHE A 164 9.46 -16.24 9.83
N GLY A 165 8.54 -16.18 10.79
CA GLY A 165 8.86 -16.03 12.21
C GLY A 165 9.71 -17.18 12.76
N HIS A 166 9.50 -18.41 12.27
CA HIS A 166 10.33 -19.57 12.63
C HIS A 166 11.67 -19.62 11.88
N ARG A 167 11.70 -19.13 10.63
CA ARG A 167 12.87 -19.16 9.72
C ARG A 167 12.98 -17.86 8.92
N PRO A 168 13.50 -16.79 9.54
CA PRO A 168 13.61 -15.49 8.87
C PRO A 168 14.63 -15.49 7.73
N ASP A 169 15.56 -16.44 7.73
CA ASP A 169 16.59 -16.67 6.72
C ASP A 169 16.06 -17.13 5.35
N TYR A 170 14.77 -17.49 5.26
CA TYR A 170 14.13 -17.81 3.97
C TYR A 170 13.98 -16.63 3.02
N ILE A 171 13.95 -15.39 3.52
CA ILE A 171 13.91 -14.20 2.67
C ILE A 171 15.33 -13.67 2.51
N GLN A 172 15.94 -13.99 1.37
CA GLN A 172 17.32 -13.60 1.09
C GLN A 172 17.46 -12.15 0.61
N SER A 173 16.45 -11.63 -0.09
CA SER A 173 16.48 -10.26 -0.61
C SER A 173 15.09 -9.66 -0.75
N ARG A 174 15.04 -8.33 -0.85
CA ARG A 174 13.82 -7.56 -1.10
C ARG A 174 14.08 -6.50 -2.15
N VAL A 175 13.08 -6.21 -2.97
CA VAL A 175 13.11 -5.09 -3.92
C VAL A 175 12.55 -3.85 -3.23
N LEU A 176 13.33 -2.79 -3.16
CA LEU A 176 12.93 -1.56 -2.46
C LEU A 176 11.87 -0.78 -3.26
N ARG A 177 10.85 -0.29 -2.57
CA ARG A 177 9.75 0.48 -3.18
C ARG A 177 10.10 1.95 -3.44
N PHE A 178 11.09 2.46 -2.72
CA PHE A 178 11.50 3.86 -2.74
C PHE A 178 13.02 3.96 -2.78
N THR A 179 13.52 5.10 -3.23
CA THR A 179 14.90 5.52 -3.03
C THR A 179 15.03 6.07 -1.61
N TYR A 180 15.99 5.59 -0.82
CA TYR A 180 16.19 6.03 0.56
C TYR A 180 17.43 6.89 0.68
N GLY A 181 17.35 7.93 1.48
CA GLY A 181 18.48 8.84 1.68
C GLY A 181 18.28 9.80 2.83
N LEU A 182 19.23 10.73 2.94
CA LEU A 182 19.24 11.79 3.93
C LEU A 182 19.18 13.16 3.26
N GLU A 183 18.61 14.13 3.97
CA GLU A 183 18.87 15.53 3.65
C GLU A 183 20.28 15.91 4.13
N VAL A 184 21.08 16.47 3.23
CA VAL A 184 22.44 16.90 3.53
C VAL A 184 22.72 18.30 2.99
N ILE A 185 23.84 18.85 3.45
CA ILE A 185 24.41 20.10 2.96
C ILE A 185 25.73 19.75 2.27
N GLU A 186 25.90 20.15 1.01
CA GLU A 186 27.14 19.96 0.25
C GLU A 186 27.77 21.31 -0.11
N VAL A 187 29.02 21.31 -0.56
CA VAL A 187 29.62 22.50 -1.18
C VAL A 187 28.82 22.86 -2.44
N PHE A 188 28.50 24.14 -2.62
CA PHE A 188 27.75 24.60 -3.78
C PHE A 188 28.56 24.42 -5.07
N ASN A 189 27.97 23.77 -6.06
CA ASN A 189 28.56 23.61 -7.38
C ASN A 189 27.62 24.21 -8.43
N ALA A 190 28.01 25.33 -9.04
CA ALA A 190 27.18 26.06 -10.01
C ALA A 190 26.81 25.27 -11.28
N THR A 191 27.49 24.16 -11.56
CA THR A 191 27.18 23.28 -12.71
C THR A 191 26.15 22.19 -12.39
N LYS A 192 25.92 21.91 -11.10
CA LYS A 192 25.05 20.82 -10.61
C LYS A 192 23.88 21.34 -9.79
N HIS A 193 24.11 22.37 -8.98
CA HIS A 193 23.20 22.84 -7.94
C HIS A 193 22.38 24.04 -8.42
N ASP A 194 21.10 24.05 -8.05
CA ASP A 194 20.19 25.16 -8.27
C ASP A 194 20.54 26.29 -7.30
N VAL A 195 20.72 27.49 -7.84
CA VAL A 195 21.07 28.69 -7.05
C VAL A 195 20.03 28.97 -5.97
N LYS A 196 18.77 28.55 -6.14
CA LYS A 196 17.73 28.72 -5.12
C LYS A 196 18.03 28.01 -3.80
N HIS A 197 18.89 26.98 -3.82
CA HIS A 197 19.30 26.20 -2.66
C HIS A 197 20.68 26.60 -2.12
N ARG A 198 21.30 27.63 -2.70
CA ARG A 198 22.60 28.16 -2.25
C ARG A 198 22.45 28.96 -0.96
N GLU A 199 23.39 28.76 -0.05
CA GLU A 199 23.52 29.55 1.17
C GLU A 199 25.00 29.67 1.57
N GLU A 200 25.43 30.87 1.95
CA GLU A 200 26.77 31.08 2.50
C GLU A 200 26.80 30.66 3.97
N ILE A 201 27.68 29.74 4.33
CA ILE A 201 27.88 29.23 5.68
C ILE A 201 29.37 29.33 6.02
N GLU A 202 29.70 30.09 7.06
CA GLU A 202 31.08 30.29 7.54
C GLU A 202 32.06 30.74 6.43
N GLY A 203 31.59 31.54 5.47
CA GLY A 203 32.39 32.06 4.35
C GLY A 203 32.53 31.11 3.17
N GLU A 204 31.84 29.96 3.18
CA GLU A 204 31.76 29.04 2.05
C GLU A 204 30.35 28.94 1.49
N ASP A 205 30.24 28.92 0.16
CA ASP A 205 28.96 28.64 -0.50
C ASP A 205 28.60 27.16 -0.36
N LYS A 206 27.47 26.90 0.29
CA LYS A 206 26.90 25.57 0.46
C LYS A 206 25.57 25.44 -0.29
N CYS A 207 25.15 24.22 -0.54
CA CYS A 207 23.84 23.89 -1.09
C CYS A 207 23.06 23.06 -0.08
N LYS A 208 21.90 23.56 0.33
CA LYS A 208 21.00 22.88 1.27
C LYS A 208 20.03 21.95 0.55
N LYS A 209 19.37 21.08 1.32
CA LYS A 209 18.31 20.19 0.85
C LYS A 209 18.76 19.17 -0.19
N ILE A 210 20.04 18.84 -0.24
CA ILE A 210 20.53 17.81 -1.16
C ILE A 210 20.03 16.44 -0.67
N PHE A 211 19.53 15.63 -1.60
CA PHE A 211 19.18 14.24 -1.32
C PHE A 211 20.44 13.37 -1.44
N SER A 212 21.04 12.97 -0.32
CA SER A 212 22.12 11.98 -0.30
C SER A 212 21.53 10.57 -0.35
N LYS A 213 21.57 9.95 -1.54
CA LYS A 213 21.00 8.63 -1.80
C LYS A 213 21.86 7.50 -1.24
N PHE A 214 21.27 6.61 -0.46
CA PHE A 214 21.90 5.38 0.01
C PHE A 214 21.55 4.17 -0.86
N VAL A 215 20.29 4.05 -1.28
CA VAL A 215 19.79 2.93 -2.11
C VAL A 215 18.70 3.42 -3.05
N SER A 216 18.62 2.83 -4.23
CA SER A 216 17.64 3.19 -5.25
C SER A 216 16.33 2.41 -5.11
N LYS A 217 15.23 3.04 -5.53
CA LYS A 217 13.98 2.34 -5.83
C LYS A 217 14.23 1.21 -6.83
N ASN A 218 13.50 0.11 -6.68
CA ASN A 218 13.61 -1.13 -7.46
C ASN A 218 14.95 -1.86 -7.32
N GLU A 219 15.84 -1.41 -6.45
CA GLU A 219 17.07 -2.12 -6.13
C GLU A 219 16.75 -3.36 -5.28
N ALA A 220 17.32 -4.50 -5.68
CA ALA A 220 17.30 -5.71 -4.87
C ALA A 220 18.37 -5.62 -3.78
N VAL A 221 17.95 -5.59 -2.52
CA VAL A 221 18.83 -5.55 -1.36
C VAL A 221 18.76 -6.86 -0.60
N GLU A 222 19.93 -7.45 -0.32
CA GLU A 222 20.04 -8.67 0.46
C GLU A 222 19.74 -8.43 1.94
N ALA A 223 19.33 -9.49 2.62
CA ALA A 223 19.10 -9.47 4.06
C ALA A 223 20.41 -9.18 4.80
N GLY A 224 20.46 -8.06 5.53
CA GLY A 224 21.64 -7.59 6.27
C GLY A 224 22.55 -6.66 5.46
N LYS A 225 22.17 -6.25 4.24
CA LYS A 225 22.91 -5.28 3.44
C LYS A 225 23.12 -3.99 4.24
N ARG A 226 24.37 -3.56 4.33
CA ARG A 226 24.78 -2.30 4.96
C ARG A 226 25.22 -1.32 3.90
N VAL A 227 24.75 -0.08 3.98
CA VAL A 227 25.22 1.03 3.15
C VAL A 227 25.56 2.18 4.08
N SER A 228 26.79 2.66 4.01
CA SER A 228 27.32 3.64 4.95
C SER A 228 27.95 4.80 4.21
N HIS A 229 27.60 6.01 4.62
CA HIS A 229 28.18 7.26 4.12
C HIS A 229 28.77 8.06 5.29
N GLU A 230 29.75 8.89 4.98
CA GLU A 230 30.42 9.77 5.93
C GLU A 230 29.88 11.19 5.77
N PHE A 231 29.61 11.87 6.88
CA PHE A 231 29.16 13.25 6.90
C PHE A 231 29.93 14.07 7.92
N ASP A 232 30.29 15.28 7.53
CA ASP A 232 31.03 16.20 8.39
C ASP A 232 30.10 17.21 9.07
N THR A 233 30.55 17.74 10.21
CA THR A 233 29.93 18.92 10.84
C THR A 233 29.93 20.10 9.88
N VAL A 234 28.82 20.85 9.87
CA VAL A 234 28.63 22.01 8.98
C VAL A 234 29.17 23.28 9.62
N HIS A 235 29.08 23.36 10.96
CA HIS A 235 29.53 24.51 11.73
C HIS A 235 30.67 24.14 12.67
N LYS A 236 31.52 25.13 12.96
CA LYS A 236 32.46 25.07 14.08
C LYS A 236 31.68 25.02 15.40
N MET A 237 32.24 24.35 16.40
CA MET A 237 31.63 24.20 17.73
C MET A 237 30.20 23.60 17.69
N GLN A 238 29.89 22.80 16.65
CA GLN A 238 28.58 22.17 16.50
C GLN A 238 28.38 21.08 17.58
N SER A 239 27.34 21.24 18.39
CA SER A 239 27.03 20.34 19.52
C SER A 239 26.04 19.23 19.20
N ALA A 240 25.48 19.21 17.99
CA ALA A 240 24.65 18.11 17.49
C ALA A 240 24.52 18.14 15.97
N ILE A 241 24.29 16.97 15.37
CA ILE A 241 23.87 16.82 13.98
C ILE A 241 22.46 16.26 13.95
N THR A 242 21.62 16.78 13.06
CA THR A 242 20.31 16.19 12.75
C THR A 242 20.33 15.67 11.33
N PHE A 243 19.93 14.42 11.15
CA PHE A 243 19.80 13.75 9.86
C PHE A 243 18.31 13.54 9.55
N PRO A 244 17.69 14.41 8.74
CA PRO A 244 16.38 14.15 8.19
C PRO A 244 16.45 12.97 7.22
N VAL A 245 15.66 11.93 7.49
CA VAL A 245 15.60 10.73 6.65
C VAL A 245 14.45 10.89 5.66
N TYR A 246 14.72 10.66 4.38
CA TYR A 246 13.77 10.80 3.29
C TYR A 246 13.62 9.52 2.49
N VAL A 247 12.43 9.38 1.88
CA VAL A 247 12.18 8.48 0.76
C VAL A 247 11.78 9.26 -0.46
N SER A 248 12.09 8.72 -1.65
CA SER A 248 11.60 9.26 -2.92
C SER A 248 10.95 8.19 -3.79
N THR A 249 9.89 8.59 -4.50
CA THR A 249 9.27 7.80 -5.56
C THR A 249 10.04 7.85 -6.89
N ASN A 250 10.94 8.84 -7.04
CA ASN A 250 11.91 8.95 -8.12
C ASN A 250 13.15 8.10 -7.80
N GLU A 251 13.79 7.54 -8.83
CA GLU A 251 14.99 6.70 -8.69
C GLU A 251 16.21 7.54 -8.28
N ASP A 252 16.35 8.74 -8.85
CA ASP A 252 17.47 9.65 -8.65
C ASP A 252 16.98 11.07 -8.28
N PRO A 253 16.42 11.28 -7.08
CA PRO A 253 16.07 12.60 -6.59
C PRO A 253 17.34 13.44 -6.37
N MET A 254 17.27 14.74 -6.67
CA MET A 254 18.37 15.67 -6.44
C MET A 254 18.17 16.44 -5.13
N TYR A 255 16.93 16.86 -4.85
CA TYR A 255 16.60 17.63 -3.66
C TYR A 255 15.53 16.97 -2.81
N THR A 256 15.57 17.21 -1.50
CA THR A 256 14.58 16.70 -0.54
C THR A 256 13.26 17.46 -0.58
N ASP A 257 13.20 18.62 -1.23
CA ASP A 257 11.98 19.37 -1.51
C ASP A 257 11.39 19.13 -2.90
N ASP A 258 11.92 18.15 -3.65
CA ASP A 258 11.26 17.62 -4.84
C ASP A 258 9.90 16.99 -4.46
N GLU A 259 8.87 17.14 -5.30
CA GLU A 259 7.53 16.58 -5.05
C GLU A 259 7.53 15.06 -4.82
N SER A 260 8.54 14.37 -5.36
CA SER A 260 8.72 12.93 -5.22
C SER A 260 9.18 12.49 -3.83
N CYS A 261 9.65 13.42 -2.99
CA CYS A 261 10.32 13.19 -1.73
C CYS A 261 9.35 13.33 -0.53
N THR A 262 9.52 12.48 0.47
CA THR A 262 8.76 12.52 1.73
C THR A 262 9.69 12.25 2.89
N GLN A 263 9.69 13.14 3.89
CA GLN A 263 10.47 12.96 5.11
C GLN A 263 9.81 11.88 5.98
N LEU A 264 10.57 10.85 6.36
CA LEU A 264 10.10 9.78 7.25
C LEU A 264 10.31 10.13 8.72
N CYS A 265 11.51 10.58 9.07
CA CYS A 265 11.87 10.91 10.45
C CYS A 265 13.08 11.84 10.51
N LYS A 266 13.52 12.20 11.72
CA LYS A 266 14.77 12.90 11.99
C LYS A 266 15.55 12.16 13.06
N ILE A 267 16.83 11.95 12.82
CA ILE A 267 17.75 11.34 13.78
C ILE A 267 18.66 12.44 14.31
N ARG A 268 18.71 12.63 15.63
CA ARG A 268 19.60 13.61 16.27
C ARG A 268 20.73 12.88 16.98
N LEU A 269 21.97 13.23 16.65
CA LEU A 269 23.18 12.80 17.33
C LEU A 269 23.79 14.02 18.02
N ASP A 270 23.84 14.05 19.36
CA ASP A 270 24.60 15.10 20.04
C ASP A 270 26.09 14.79 20.01
N LEU A 271 26.88 15.82 19.79
CA LEU A 271 28.33 15.81 19.73
C LEU A 271 28.86 16.40 21.05
N PRO A 272 29.27 15.56 22.02
CA PRO A 272 29.85 16.05 23.27
C PRO A 272 31.19 16.75 22.98
N ASP A 273 31.53 17.74 23.80
CA ASP A 273 32.77 18.52 23.69
C ASP A 273 32.96 19.15 22.29
N PRO A 274 32.14 20.14 21.91
CA PRO A 274 32.24 20.77 20.60
C PRO A 274 33.61 21.43 20.40
N THR A 275 34.19 21.24 19.22
CA THR A 275 35.52 21.73 18.83
C THR A 275 35.45 22.63 17.61
N GLU A 276 36.51 23.40 17.38
CA GLU A 276 36.73 24.14 16.12
C GLU A 276 37.04 23.19 14.95
N ASP A 277 37.56 21.99 15.25
CA ASP A 277 37.86 20.97 14.25
C ASP A 277 36.58 20.32 13.69
N VAL A 278 36.59 20.06 12.39
CA VAL A 278 35.54 19.31 11.70
C VAL A 278 35.50 17.88 12.24
N ARG A 279 34.29 17.40 12.56
CA ARG A 279 34.06 16.02 13.01
C ARG A 279 33.31 15.25 11.94
N THR A 280 33.75 14.01 11.73
CA THR A 280 33.13 13.08 10.81
C THR A 280 32.22 12.10 11.56
N VAL A 281 31.01 11.93 11.03
CA VAL A 281 29.99 11.01 11.52
C VAL A 281 29.72 9.97 10.45
N ASP A 282 29.78 8.70 10.86
CA ASP A 282 29.37 7.57 10.04
C ASP A 282 27.86 7.38 10.16
N VAL A 283 27.14 7.44 9.04
CA VAL A 283 25.72 7.06 9.01
C VAL A 283 25.56 5.80 8.17
N GLU A 284 24.93 4.79 8.75
CA GLU A 284 24.72 3.48 8.16
C GLU A 284 23.23 3.15 8.08
N PHE A 285 22.79 2.69 6.92
CA PHE A 285 21.51 2.05 6.71
C PHE A 285 21.72 0.53 6.62
N VAL A 286 20.98 -0.22 7.43
CA VAL A 286 20.95 -1.69 7.38
C VAL A 286 19.58 -2.13 6.88
N PHE A 287 19.58 -2.74 5.70
CA PHE A 287 18.42 -3.32 5.04
C PHE A 287 18.41 -4.83 5.28
N GLY A 288 17.23 -5.42 5.45
CA GLY A 288 17.15 -6.89 5.39
C GLY A 288 16.16 -7.57 6.29
N ASN A 289 15.59 -6.86 7.25
CA ASN A 289 14.53 -7.40 8.10
C ASN A 289 13.16 -6.87 7.63
N THR A 290 12.15 -6.94 8.51
CA THR A 290 10.89 -6.21 8.36
C THR A 290 11.05 -4.69 8.56
N GLU A 291 12.24 -4.26 8.96
CA GLU A 291 12.60 -2.90 9.34
C GLU A 291 13.91 -2.50 8.66
N ILE A 292 14.06 -1.21 8.34
CA ILE A 292 15.35 -0.59 8.01
C ILE A 292 15.91 -0.02 9.32
N SER A 293 17.14 -0.40 9.68
CA SER A 293 17.82 0.23 10.82
C SER A 293 18.72 1.33 10.30
N ILE A 294 18.74 2.47 10.99
CA ILE A 294 19.61 3.59 10.67
C ILE A 294 20.40 3.92 11.92
N SER A 295 21.72 4.03 11.79
CA SER A 295 22.61 4.43 12.87
C SER A 295 23.48 5.60 12.45
N ALA A 296 23.71 6.53 13.36
CA ALA A 296 24.70 7.59 13.20
C ALA A 296 25.70 7.52 14.35
N LYS A 297 26.99 7.44 14.04
CA LYS A 297 28.08 7.30 15.00
C LYS A 297 29.14 8.35 14.75
N ASP A 298 29.42 9.15 15.77
CA ASP A 298 30.51 10.11 15.71
C ASP A 298 31.85 9.39 15.96
N ARG A 299 32.82 9.62 15.06
CA ARG A 299 34.12 8.94 15.10
C ARG A 299 34.97 9.36 16.30
N ASN A 300 34.84 10.61 16.74
CA ASN A 300 35.70 11.18 17.78
C ASN A 300 35.32 10.67 19.19
N SER A 301 34.04 10.77 19.56
CA SER A 301 33.54 10.36 20.88
C SER A 301 33.05 8.92 20.92
N GLY A 302 32.81 8.31 19.75
CA GLY A 302 32.19 6.98 19.64
C GLY A 302 30.70 6.95 19.98
N LYS A 303 30.08 8.10 20.31
CA LYS A 303 28.65 8.19 20.61
C LYS A 303 27.84 7.80 19.37
N GLU A 304 26.83 6.99 19.61
CA GLU A 304 26.00 6.40 18.56
C GLU A 304 24.52 6.57 18.89
N ILE A 305 23.71 6.84 17.87
CA ILE A 305 22.26 6.78 17.94
C ILE A 305 21.75 5.79 16.89
N LYS A 306 20.71 5.03 17.25
CA LYS A 306 20.05 4.08 16.35
C LYS A 306 18.56 4.33 16.33
N THR A 307 17.97 4.22 15.16
CA THR A 307 16.53 4.18 14.96
C THR A 307 16.15 3.07 13.99
N LYS A 308 14.86 2.77 13.93
CA LYS A 308 14.30 1.79 13.01
C LYS A 308 13.09 2.37 12.29
N LEU A 309 12.96 2.01 11.02
CA LEU A 309 11.84 2.37 10.16
C LEU A 309 11.11 1.11 9.72
N ASN A 310 9.79 1.11 9.83
CA ASN A 310 8.96 0.02 9.32
C ASN A 310 8.84 0.12 7.80
N LEU A 311 9.03 -1.00 7.09
CA LEU A 311 8.95 -1.09 5.63
C LEU A 311 7.50 -1.14 5.07
N ILE A 312 6.48 -0.72 5.83
CA ILE A 312 5.07 -0.91 5.45
C ILE A 312 4.68 0.02 4.29
#